data_AF-A0A4R1BS57-F1
#
_entry.id   AF-A0A4R1BS57-F1
#
_cell.length_a   1.000
_cell.length_b   1.000
_cell.length_c   1.000
_cell.angle_alpha   90.00
_cell.angle_beta   90.00
_cell.angle_gamma   90.00
#
_symmetry.space_group_name_H-M   'P 1'
#
loop_
_entity.id
_entity.type
_entity.pdbx_description
1 polymer ?
#
loop_
_entity_poly.entity_id
_entity_poly.type
_entity_poly.pdbx_seq_one_letter_code
_entity_poly.pdbx_strand_id
1 'polypeptide(L)'
;MSEQRQQEQQRQQQARQRSPLQSERGATRVEDSVVAKIAGMAAQEVEGVRMGGGASRALGGIVDSVTGGGGGQTRGVSVEVGEVETAIDLTMAVDYGKSIPQLTESVRKNVIQRVENLVGLNVKEVNITVNDVILPQQEREEEERERRELESAQEEPRVR
;
A
#
# COMPACT_ATOMS: atom_id res chain seq x y z
N MET A 1 33.43 -31.89 9.80
CA MET A 1 32.46 -31.65 8.71
C MET A 1 31.08 -31.19 9.18
N SER A 2 30.64 -31.56 10.40
CA SER A 2 29.31 -31.19 10.94
C SER A 2 29.29 -29.83 11.64
N GLU A 3 30.36 -29.47 12.34
CA GLU A 3 30.48 -28.20 13.09
C GLU A 3 30.64 -26.98 12.17
N GLN A 4 31.31 -27.13 11.03
CA GLN A 4 31.45 -26.07 10.02
C GLN A 4 30.09 -25.68 9.42
N ARG A 5 29.19 -26.65 9.21
CA ARG A 5 27.81 -26.36 8.73
C ARG A 5 26.96 -25.69 9.80
N GLN A 6 27.17 -26.03 11.08
CA GLN A 6 26.45 -25.39 12.19
C GLN A 6 26.89 -23.93 12.39
N GLN A 7 28.18 -23.61 12.24
CA GLN A 7 28.66 -22.22 12.33
C GLN A 7 28.22 -21.35 11.14
N GLU A 8 28.18 -21.89 9.92
CA GLU A 8 27.64 -21.16 8.76
C GLU A 8 26.15 -20.87 8.90
N GLN A 9 25.37 -21.84 9.39
CA GLN A 9 23.94 -21.65 9.66
C GLN A 9 23.69 -20.60 10.76
N GLN A 10 24.49 -20.59 11.83
CA GLN A 10 24.40 -19.57 12.88
C GLN A 10 24.78 -18.18 12.38
N ARG A 11 25.82 -18.05 11.53
CA ARG A 11 26.21 -16.76 10.93
C ARG A 11 25.16 -16.23 9.96
N GLN A 12 24.54 -17.10 9.16
CA GLN A 12 23.47 -16.70 8.25
C GLN A 12 22.20 -16.27 9.02
N GLN A 13 21.90 -16.90 10.15
CA GLN A 13 20.80 -16.48 11.04
C GLN A 13 21.10 -15.13 11.71
N GLN A 14 22.33 -14.91 12.19
CA GLN A 14 22.73 -13.62 12.79
C GLN A 14 22.79 -12.47 11.77
N ALA A 15 23.19 -12.73 10.52
CA ALA A 15 23.19 -11.73 9.45
C ALA A 15 21.76 -11.27 9.08
N ARG A 16 20.77 -12.15 9.18
CA ARG A 16 19.34 -11.82 8.99
C ARG A 16 18.75 -11.03 10.16
N GLN A 17 19.39 -11.03 11.32
CA GLN A 17 18.88 -10.36 12.54
C GLN A 17 19.34 -8.90 12.68
N ARG A 18 20.34 -8.45 11.92
CA ARG A 18 20.74 -7.03 11.92
C ARG A 18 19.85 -6.25 10.96
N SER A 19 18.80 -5.64 11.51
CA SER A 19 17.94 -4.70 10.77
C SER A 19 18.78 -3.54 10.22
N PRO A 20 18.61 -3.15 8.94
CA PRO A 20 19.30 -2.00 8.36
C PRO A 20 18.94 -0.68 9.05
N LEU A 21 17.87 -0.67 9.85
CA LEU A 21 17.42 0.47 10.63
C LEU A 21 18.18 0.62 11.96
N GLN A 22 19.00 -0.37 12.35
CA GLN A 22 19.82 -0.33 13.56
C GLN A 22 21.31 -0.23 13.21
N SER A 23 22.00 0.76 13.77
CA SER A 23 23.43 0.99 13.56
C SER A 23 24.14 1.38 14.86
N GLU A 24 25.48 1.29 14.88
CA GLU A 24 26.28 1.74 16.02
C GLU A 24 26.14 3.23 16.34
N ARG A 25 25.68 4.03 15.36
CA ARG A 25 25.51 5.49 15.48
C ARG A 25 24.07 5.91 15.80
N GLY A 26 23.14 4.97 15.97
CA GLY A 26 21.75 5.24 16.28
C GLY A 26 20.77 4.27 15.61
N ALA A 27 19.49 4.46 15.91
CA ALA A 27 18.38 3.68 15.37
C ALA A 27 17.38 4.58 14.63
N THR A 28 16.85 4.09 13.51
CA THR A 28 15.76 4.73 12.76
C THR A 28 14.47 3.99 13.04
N ARG A 29 13.42 4.70 13.43
CA ARG A 29 12.06 4.14 13.57
C ARG A 29 11.19 4.67 12.44
N VAL A 30 10.48 3.77 11.77
CA VAL A 30 9.52 4.13 10.73
C VAL A 30 8.12 3.98 11.30
N GLU A 31 7.34 5.05 11.22
CA GLU A 31 5.96 5.07 11.69
C GLU A 31 5.04 4.27 10.76
N ASP A 32 4.03 3.63 11.33
CA ASP A 32 3.04 2.82 10.63
C ASP A 32 2.40 3.58 9.46
N SER A 33 2.15 4.88 9.63
CA SER A 33 1.60 5.76 8.59
C SER A 33 2.47 5.86 7.34
N VAL A 34 3.79 5.79 7.48
CA VAL A 34 4.74 5.81 6.36
C VAL A 34 4.73 4.47 5.65
N VAL A 35 4.77 3.36 6.40
CA VAL A 35 4.72 2.00 5.84
C VAL A 35 3.40 1.77 5.11
N ALA A 36 2.28 2.19 5.70
CA ALA A 36 0.95 2.12 5.10
C ALA A 36 0.89 2.89 3.77
N LYS A 37 1.53 4.07 3.69
CA LYS A 37 1.59 4.85 2.45
C LYS A 37 2.41 4.15 1.36
N ILE A 38 3.57 3.58 1.70
CA ILE A 38 4.39 2.81 0.75
C ILE A 38 3.63 1.56 0.28
N ALA A 39 3.01 0.82 1.20
CA ALA A 39 2.24 -0.38 0.89
C ALA A 39 1.02 -0.07 0.01
N GLY A 40 0.28 1.00 0.30
CA GLY A 40 -0.85 1.45 -0.51
C GLY A 40 -0.44 1.84 -1.92
N MET A 41 0.63 2.62 -2.08
CA MET A 41 1.17 2.96 -3.40
C MET A 41 1.64 1.70 -4.14
N ALA A 42 2.38 0.81 -3.47
CA ALA A 42 2.84 -0.44 -4.06
C ALA A 42 1.68 -1.34 -4.51
N ALA A 43 0.57 -1.38 -3.76
CA ALA A 43 -0.60 -2.13 -4.17
C ALA A 43 -1.24 -1.54 -5.44
N GLN A 44 -1.29 -0.20 -5.55
CA GLN A 44 -1.84 0.51 -6.72
C GLN A 44 -0.95 0.44 -7.98
N GLU A 45 0.32 0.05 -7.86
CA GLU A 45 1.18 -0.18 -9.04
C GLU A 45 0.74 -1.41 -9.86
N VAL A 46 -0.04 -2.31 -9.27
CA VAL A 46 -0.58 -3.48 -9.96
C VAL A 46 -1.87 -3.09 -10.68
N GLU A 47 -1.86 -3.24 -12.01
CA GLU A 47 -3.01 -2.92 -12.86
C GLU A 47 -4.26 -3.72 -12.45
N GLY A 48 -5.39 -3.02 -12.38
CA GLY A 48 -6.70 -3.58 -12.05
C GLY A 48 -6.96 -3.76 -10.56
N VAL A 49 -6.23 -3.02 -9.73
CA VAL A 49 -6.44 -2.89 -8.29
C VAL A 49 -6.82 -1.46 -7.95
N ARG A 50 -7.85 -1.30 -7.12
CA ARG A 50 -8.19 -0.03 -6.50
C ARG A 50 -8.23 -0.18 -4.99
N MET A 51 -7.45 0.63 -4.29
CA MET A 51 -7.42 0.62 -2.82
C MET A 51 -8.58 1.43 -2.26
N GLY A 52 -9.18 0.94 -1.17
CA GLY A 52 -10.32 1.59 -0.52
C GLY A 52 -11.66 1.27 -1.21
N GLY A 53 -12.67 0.93 -0.40
CA GLY A 53 -13.94 0.38 -0.87
C GLY A 53 -14.73 1.28 -1.81
N GLY A 54 -15.27 0.65 -2.85
CA GLY A 54 -16.28 1.21 -3.75
C GLY A 54 -17.45 1.81 -2.97
N ALA A 55 -18.05 2.86 -3.54
CA ALA A 55 -19.11 3.73 -3.01
C ALA A 55 -18.71 4.89 -2.06
N SER A 56 -17.48 4.96 -1.52
CA SER A 56 -17.13 6.03 -0.57
C SER A 56 -16.68 7.37 -1.19
N ARG A 57 -16.60 7.48 -2.52
CA ARG A 57 -16.47 8.80 -3.18
C ARG A 57 -17.66 9.74 -2.91
N ALA A 58 -18.83 9.20 -2.56
CA ALA A 58 -20.07 9.96 -2.48
C ALA A 58 -20.29 10.78 -1.19
N LEU A 59 -19.46 10.63 -0.14
CA LEU A 59 -19.67 11.33 1.14
C LEU A 59 -18.52 12.25 1.57
N GLY A 60 -17.45 12.36 0.79
CA GLY A 60 -16.14 12.76 1.33
C GLY A 60 -15.57 14.11 0.91
N GLY A 61 -16.19 14.85 -0.02
CA GLY A 61 -15.61 16.06 -0.65
C GLY A 61 -15.24 17.22 0.28
N ILE A 62 -15.44 17.07 1.60
CA ILE A 62 -15.14 18.08 2.62
C ILE A 62 -14.48 17.51 3.90
N VAL A 63 -14.32 16.19 4.04
CA VAL A 63 -13.75 15.58 5.26
C VAL A 63 -12.27 15.20 5.15
N ASP A 64 -11.72 15.14 3.93
CA ASP A 64 -10.28 14.83 3.74
C ASP A 64 -9.34 15.99 4.12
N SER A 65 -9.84 17.22 4.18
CA SER A 65 -9.01 18.40 4.44
C SER A 65 -8.95 18.83 5.91
N VAL A 66 -9.79 18.26 6.79
CA VAL A 66 -9.94 18.74 8.19
C VAL A 66 -9.24 17.82 9.21
N THR A 67 -8.94 16.56 8.89
CA THR A 67 -8.35 15.60 9.84
C THR A 67 -6.85 15.35 9.67
N GLY A 68 -6.16 16.06 8.76
CA GLY A 68 -4.71 15.89 8.58
C GLY A 68 -4.28 14.48 8.15
N GLY A 69 -5.22 13.61 7.76
CA GLY A 69 -4.97 12.26 7.27
C GLY A 69 -4.68 12.31 5.78
N GLY A 70 -3.43 11.99 5.39
CA GLY A 70 -3.00 11.94 3.99
C GLY A 70 -3.99 11.20 3.10
N GLY A 71 -4.51 11.91 2.11
CA GLY A 71 -5.66 11.49 1.32
C GLY A 71 -5.49 10.16 0.58
N GLY A 72 -6.62 9.51 0.31
CA GLY A 72 -6.90 8.44 -0.66
C GLY A 72 -6.03 7.17 -0.65
N GLN A 73 -4.72 7.33 -0.65
CA GLN A 73 -3.65 6.36 -0.89
C GLN A 73 -3.41 5.41 0.29
N THR A 74 -3.83 5.79 1.51
CA THR A 74 -3.76 4.95 2.72
C THR A 74 -5.10 4.28 3.06
N ARG A 75 -6.18 4.58 2.32
CA ARG A 75 -7.50 3.99 2.58
C ARG A 75 -7.47 2.50 2.25
N GLY A 76 -7.93 1.69 3.20
CA GLY A 76 -7.91 0.24 3.07
C GLY A 76 -6.54 -0.39 3.30
N VAL A 77 -5.62 0.31 3.97
CA VAL A 77 -4.32 -0.26 4.39
C VAL A 77 -4.21 -0.12 5.90
N SER A 78 -4.04 -1.25 6.58
CA SER A 78 -3.65 -1.30 7.99
C SER A 78 -2.27 -1.96 8.07
N VAL A 79 -1.42 -1.42 8.93
CA VAL A 79 -0.06 -1.94 9.12
C VAL A 79 0.23 -2.01 10.59
N GLU A 80 0.87 -3.10 11.01
CA GLU A 80 1.49 -3.22 12.32
C GLU A 80 3.01 -3.30 12.12
N VAL A 81 3.74 -2.36 12.74
CA VAL A 81 5.20 -2.27 12.61
C VAL A 81 5.88 -2.66 13.92
N GLY A 82 6.76 -3.66 13.83
CA GLY A 82 7.73 -4.00 14.87
C GLY A 82 9.08 -3.32 14.64
N GLU A 83 10.11 -3.73 15.39
CA GLU A 83 11.45 -3.14 15.24
C GLU A 83 12.18 -3.60 13.96
N VAL A 84 11.83 -4.79 13.48
CA VAL A 84 12.46 -5.45 12.32
C VAL A 84 11.43 -5.99 11.35
N GLU A 85 10.24 -6.32 11.84
CA GLU A 85 9.19 -7.01 11.09
C GLU A 85 7.96 -6.12 10.92
N THR A 86 7.17 -6.39 9.89
CA THR A 86 5.86 -5.74 9.70
C THR A 86 4.82 -6.71 9.15
N ALA A 87 3.57 -6.52 9.55
CA ALA A 87 2.40 -7.19 9.00
C ALA A 87 1.48 -6.16 8.34
N ILE A 88 0.91 -6.51 7.17
CA ILE A 88 0.15 -5.59 6.33
C ILE A 88 -1.21 -6.21 5.99
N ASP A 89 -2.29 -5.50 6.26
CA ASP A 89 -3.64 -5.85 5.83
C ASP A 89 -4.12 -4.86 4.77
N LEU A 90 -4.54 -5.39 3.62
CA LEU A 90 -5.02 -4.63 2.48
C LEU A 90 -6.50 -4.91 2.24
N THR A 91 -7.27 -3.87 1.93
CA THR A 91 -8.65 -3.93 1.46
C THR A 91 -8.76 -3.21 0.13
N MET A 92 -9.19 -3.94 -0.90
CA MET A 92 -9.19 -3.46 -2.28
C MET A 92 -10.40 -3.96 -3.09
N ALA A 93 -10.73 -3.21 -4.13
CA ALA A 93 -11.58 -3.63 -5.23
C ALA A 93 -10.72 -4.06 -6.42
N VAL A 94 -11.26 -4.92 -7.27
CA VAL A 94 -10.54 -5.50 -8.42
C VAL A 94 -11.36 -5.41 -9.70
N ASP A 95 -10.73 -5.30 -10.85
CA ASP A 95 -11.45 -5.22 -12.12
C ASP A 95 -12.15 -6.54 -12.48
N TYR A 96 -13.35 -6.43 -13.03
CA TYR A 96 -14.07 -7.56 -13.59
C TYR A 96 -13.27 -8.24 -14.72
N GLY A 97 -13.30 -9.56 -14.73
CA GLY A 97 -12.63 -10.38 -15.76
C GLY A 97 -11.14 -10.65 -15.50
N LYS A 98 -10.56 -10.11 -14.43
CA LYS A 98 -9.20 -10.48 -13.97
C LYS A 98 -9.28 -11.66 -12.97
N SER A 99 -8.21 -12.47 -12.93
CA SER A 99 -8.11 -13.59 -11.98
C SER A 99 -7.71 -13.09 -10.59
N ILE A 100 -8.63 -13.12 -9.63
CA ILE A 100 -8.38 -12.65 -8.25
C ILE A 100 -7.15 -13.33 -7.61
N PRO A 101 -6.96 -14.67 -7.69
CA PRO A 101 -5.78 -15.30 -7.10
C PRO A 101 -4.46 -14.81 -7.71
N GLN A 102 -4.40 -14.63 -9.03
CA GLN A 102 -3.19 -14.16 -9.72
C GLN A 102 -2.92 -12.68 -9.43
N LEU A 103 -3.98 -11.88 -9.40
CA LEU A 103 -3.90 -10.46 -9.10
C LEU A 103 -3.41 -10.22 -7.67
N THR A 104 -4.06 -10.86 -6.69
CA THR A 104 -3.68 -10.74 -5.28
C THR A 104 -2.28 -11.26 -5.01
N GLU A 105 -1.82 -12.31 -5.69
CA GLU A 105 -0.43 -12.77 -5.61
C GLU A 105 0.55 -11.71 -6.14
N SER A 106 0.21 -11.08 -7.28
CA SER A 106 1.02 -10.01 -7.86
C SER A 106 1.12 -8.80 -6.93
N VAL A 107 -0.01 -8.40 -6.32
CA VAL A 107 -0.05 -7.36 -5.28
C VAL A 107 0.83 -7.74 -4.10
N ARG A 108 0.68 -8.95 -3.56
CA ARG A 108 1.43 -9.43 -2.40
C ARG A 108 2.92 -9.34 -2.64
N LYS A 109 3.37 -9.85 -3.79
CA LYS A 109 4.77 -9.80 -4.20
C LYS A 109 5.28 -8.36 -4.32
N ASN A 110 4.53 -7.48 -4.98
CA ASN A 110 4.96 -6.10 -5.16
C ASN A 110 5.06 -5.35 -3.83
N VAL A 111 4.05 -5.49 -2.96
CA VAL A 111 4.04 -4.85 -1.63
C VAL A 111 5.22 -5.33 -0.78
N ILE A 112 5.47 -6.64 -0.72
CA ILE A 112 6.63 -7.20 -0.01
C ILE A 112 7.93 -6.59 -0.54
N GLN A 113 8.13 -6.64 -1.86
CA GLN A 113 9.34 -6.12 -2.49
C GLN A 113 9.54 -4.62 -2.22
N ARG A 114 8.48 -3.81 -2.30
CA ARG A 114 8.59 -2.36 -2.09
C ARG A 114 8.87 -2.02 -0.64
N VAL A 115 8.18 -2.65 0.31
CA VAL A 115 8.37 -2.36 1.74
C VAL A 115 9.76 -2.81 2.20
N GLU A 116 10.20 -4.01 1.83
CA GLU A 116 11.54 -4.50 2.21
C GLU A 116 12.65 -3.61 1.63
N ASN A 117 12.53 -3.21 0.35
CA ASN A 117 13.58 -2.43 -0.32
C ASN A 117 13.59 -0.94 0.08
N LEU A 118 12.43 -0.33 0.30
CA LEU A 118 12.34 1.12 0.58
C LEU A 118 12.35 1.44 2.07
N VAL A 119 11.81 0.55 2.89
CA VAL A 119 11.65 0.77 4.34
C VAL A 119 12.69 0.01 5.14
N GLY A 120 13.20 -1.13 4.63
CA GLY A 120 14.17 -1.94 5.35
C GLY A 120 13.59 -2.77 6.49
N LEU A 121 12.27 -3.01 6.47
CA LEU A 121 11.57 -3.92 7.39
C LEU A 121 11.27 -5.24 6.67
N ASN A 122 11.38 -6.36 7.38
CA ASN A 122 11.01 -7.68 6.86
C ASN A 122 9.48 -7.84 6.90
N VAL A 123 8.86 -8.19 5.77
CA VAL A 123 7.40 -8.38 5.74
C VAL A 123 7.07 -9.81 6.15
N LYS A 124 6.42 -9.97 7.31
CA LYS A 124 6.05 -11.29 7.84
C LYS A 124 4.87 -11.87 7.08
N GLU A 125 3.85 -11.06 6.88
CA GLU A 125 2.65 -11.43 6.15
C GLU A 125 2.00 -10.21 5.51
N VAL A 126 1.30 -10.47 4.42
CA VAL A 126 0.39 -9.53 3.78
C VAL A 126 -0.93 -10.25 3.67
N ASN A 127 -2.01 -9.69 4.20
CA ASN A 127 -3.37 -10.21 4.04
C ASN A 127 -4.13 -9.29 3.08
N ILE A 128 -4.96 -9.88 2.22
CA ILE A 128 -5.72 -9.12 1.21
C ILE A 128 -7.19 -9.50 1.30
N THR A 129 -8.02 -8.50 1.58
CA THR A 129 -9.48 -8.57 1.52
C THR A 129 -9.94 -7.91 0.22
N VAL A 130 -10.61 -8.67 -0.64
CA VAL A 130 -11.27 -8.13 -1.83
C VAL A 130 -12.73 -7.85 -1.47
N ASN A 131 -13.11 -6.57 -1.41
CA ASN A 131 -14.44 -6.16 -0.94
C ASN A 131 -15.41 -5.77 -2.07
N ASP A 132 -14.92 -5.55 -3.28
CA ASP A 132 -15.73 -5.15 -4.42
C ASP A 132 -15.11 -5.57 -5.77
N VAL A 133 -15.92 -5.57 -6.83
CA VAL A 133 -15.50 -5.84 -8.21
C VAL A 133 -15.94 -4.68 -9.10
N ILE A 134 -14.97 -4.03 -9.75
CA ILE A 134 -15.20 -2.88 -10.61
C ILE A 134 -15.68 -3.36 -11.98
N LEU A 135 -16.83 -2.83 -12.40
CA LEU A 135 -17.37 -3.07 -13.74
C LEU A 135 -16.86 -2.00 -14.71
N PRO A 136 -16.59 -2.33 -16.00
CA PRO A 136 -16.11 -1.36 -16.99
C PRO A 136 -17.05 -0.16 -17.22
N GLN A 137 -18.33 -0.29 -16.85
CA GLN A 137 -19.30 0.81 -16.91
C GLN A 137 -19.05 1.84 -15.81
N GLN A 138 -18.66 1.39 -14.60
CA GLN A 138 -18.37 2.26 -13.46
C GLN A 138 -17.11 3.10 -13.72
N GLU A 139 -16.09 2.52 -14.36
CA GLU A 139 -14.87 3.25 -14.75
C GLU A 139 -15.17 4.44 -15.67
N ARG A 140 -15.96 4.20 -16.74
CA ARG A 140 -16.34 5.25 -17.69
C ARG A 140 -17.13 6.39 -17.04
N GLU A 141 -18.06 6.04 -16.15
CA GLU A 141 -18.86 7.05 -15.43
C GLU A 141 -18.01 7.92 -14.50
N GLU A 142 -16.98 7.33 -13.88
CA GLU A 142 -16.04 8.06 -13.03
C GLU A 142 -15.11 8.97 -13.85
N GLU A 143 -14.56 8.48 -14.96
CA GLU A 143 -13.75 9.29 -15.89
C GLU A 143 -14.54 10.48 -16.44
N GLU A 144 -15.81 10.28 -16.82
CA GLU A 144 -16.68 11.36 -17.28
C GLU A 144 -16.95 12.41 -16.18
N ARG A 145 -17.14 11.98 -14.93
CA ARG A 145 -17.34 12.89 -13.80
C ARG A 145 -16.08 13.70 -13.52
N GLU A 146 -14.93 13.05 -13.43
CA GLU A 146 -13.64 13.73 -13.22
C GLU A 146 -13.36 14.74 -14.34
N ARG A 147 -13.64 14.37 -15.60
CA ARG A 147 -13.49 15.28 -16.75
C ARG A 147 -14.38 16.51 -16.64
N ARG A 148 -15.65 16.35 -16.23
CA ARG A 148 -16.59 17.47 -16.00
C ARG A 148 -16.16 18.35 -14.83
N GLU A 149 -15.66 17.75 -13.75
CA GLU A 149 -15.15 18.49 -12.59
C GLU A 149 -13.90 19.32 -12.96
N LEU A 150 -12.95 18.73 -13.69
CA LEU A 150 -11.75 19.42 -14.18
C LEU A 150 -12.09 20.54 -15.17
N GLU A 151 -13.11 20.36 -16.02
CA GLU A 151 -13.62 21.41 -16.90
C GLU A 151 -14.26 22.55 -16.08
N SER A 152 -15.07 22.23 -15.07
CA SER A 152 -15.71 23.24 -14.21
C SER A 152 -14.73 24.02 -13.32
N ALA A 153 -13.62 23.41 -12.88
CA ALA A 153 -12.59 24.07 -12.07
C ALA A 153 -11.69 25.03 -12.89
N GLN A 154 -11.62 24.84 -14.21
CA GLN A 154 -10.88 25.73 -15.12
C GLN A 154 -11.68 26.96 -15.55
N GLU A 155 -12.99 26.98 -15.30
CA GLU A 155 -13.90 28.07 -15.66
C GLU A 155 -14.10 29.11 -14.54
N GLU A 156 -13.38 29.05 -13.41
CA GLU A 156 -13.48 30.10 -12.40
C GLU A 156 -13.08 31.48 -12.99
N PRO A 157 -13.96 32.50 -12.91
CA PRO A 157 -13.79 33.74 -13.62
C PRO A 157 -12.59 34.52 -13.05
N ARG A 158 -11.70 34.97 -13.94
CA ARG A 158 -10.75 36.04 -13.64
C ARG A 158 -11.53 37.29 -13.24
N VAL A 159 -11.80 37.45 -11.95
CA VAL A 159 -12.41 38.66 -11.41
C VAL A 159 -11.37 39.79 -11.54
N ARG A 160 -11.86 40.87 -12.13
CA ARG A 160 -11.14 42.03 -12.67
C ARG A 160 -10.62 42.98 -11.58
#